data_AF-A0A7C5RPE0-F1
#
_entry.id   AF-A0A7C5RPE0-F1
#
_cell.length_a   1.000
_cell.length_b   1.000
_cell.length_c   1.000
_cell.angle_alpha   90.00
_cell.angle_beta   90.00
_cell.angle_gamma   90.00
#
_symmetry.space_group_name_H-M   'P 1'
#
loop_
_entity.id
_entity.type
_entity.pdbx_description
1 polymer ?
#
loop_
_entity_poly.entity_id
_entity_poly.type
_entity_poly.pdbx_seq_one_letter_code
_entity_poly.pdbx_strand_id
1 'polypeptide(L)'
;MSTITHMEKSILGFMNSLLSGRFAEAERSLERMEKRFKAPEERRVVFALRGLLNAYQLDDRDALILHVFTDGDPPKKAVEILEALEQHLKELRSEADPYFDAWRYILRNIKKLPTPHRLKAEEKGDGEEEPS
;
A
#
# COMPACT_ATOMS: atom_id res chain seq x y z
N MET A 1 -14.37 -11.79 11.48
CA MET A 1 -14.48 -10.31 11.41
C MET A 1 -13.08 -9.75 11.26
N SER A 2 -12.85 -8.79 10.37
CA SER A 2 -11.55 -8.12 10.24
C SER A 2 -11.20 -7.41 11.56
N THR A 3 -10.03 -7.68 12.12
CA THR A 3 -9.59 -7.14 13.43
C THR A 3 -9.14 -5.68 13.33
N ILE A 4 -9.13 -5.10 12.14
CA ILE A 4 -8.49 -3.80 11.85
C ILE A 4 -9.49 -2.69 11.50
N THR A 5 -10.80 -2.91 11.66
CA THR A 5 -11.86 -1.97 11.26
C THR A 5 -11.67 -0.56 11.81
N HIS A 6 -11.19 -0.42 13.05
CA HIS A 6 -10.91 0.88 13.68
C HIS A 6 -9.65 1.57 13.13
N MET A 7 -8.79 0.85 12.41
CA MET A 7 -7.55 1.37 11.80
C MET A 7 -7.72 1.77 10.34
N GLU A 8 -8.78 1.30 9.68
CA GLU A 8 -9.09 1.48 8.26
C GLU A 8 -8.89 2.91 7.74
N LYS A 9 -9.46 3.91 8.43
CA LYS A 9 -9.30 5.32 8.05
C LYS A 9 -7.83 5.78 8.10
N SER A 10 -7.06 5.29 9.07
CA SER A 10 -5.65 5.63 9.22
C SER A 10 -4.82 4.99 8.11
N ILE A 11 -5.17 3.76 7.71
CA ILE A 11 -4.52 3.04 6.60
C ILE A 11 -4.74 3.81 5.29
N LEU A 12 -5.98 4.19 4.96
CA LEU A 12 -6.24 4.96 3.73
C LEU A 12 -5.55 6.33 3.75
N GLY A 13 -5.56 7.04 4.89
CA GLY A 13 -4.87 8.33 5.03
C GLY A 13 -3.36 8.23 4.82
N PHE A 14 -2.74 7.17 5.37
CA PHE A 14 -1.34 6.85 5.13
C PHE A 14 -1.08 6.57 3.64
N MET A 15 -1.85 5.66 3.01
CA MET A 15 -1.67 5.30 1.61
C MET A 15 -1.85 6.48 0.66
N ASN A 16 -2.87 7.32 0.91
CA ASN A 16 -3.09 8.54 0.13
C ASN A 16 -1.89 9.47 0.18
N SER A 17 -1.28 9.64 1.35
CA SER A 17 -0.10 10.49 1.53
C SER A 17 1.13 9.89 0.85
N LEU A 18 1.37 8.59 1.05
CA LEU A 18 2.50 7.85 0.47
C LEU A 18 2.46 7.89 -1.05
N LEU A 19 1.36 7.46 -1.65
CA LEU A 19 1.22 7.35 -3.10
C LEU A 19 1.24 8.72 -3.77
N SER A 20 0.78 9.78 -3.10
CA SER A 20 0.88 11.16 -3.60
C SER A 20 2.27 11.80 -3.45
N GLY A 21 3.25 11.11 -2.86
CA GLY A 21 4.60 11.64 -2.64
C GLY A 21 4.72 12.59 -1.45
N ARG A 22 3.70 12.67 -0.59
CA ARG A 22 3.73 13.46 0.65
C ARG A 22 4.37 12.65 1.78
N PHE A 23 5.65 12.31 1.62
CA PHE A 23 6.37 11.40 2.52
C PHE A 23 6.37 11.84 3.97
N ALA A 24 6.65 13.13 4.24
CA ALA A 24 6.62 13.65 5.61
C ALA A 24 5.24 13.54 6.26
N GLU A 25 4.14 13.60 5.49
CA GLU A 25 2.79 13.38 6.01
C GLU A 25 2.53 11.89 6.27
N ALA A 26 2.98 11.01 5.38
CA ALA A 26 2.89 9.56 5.54
C ALA A 26 3.66 9.09 6.79
N GLU A 27 4.89 9.56 6.98
CA GLU A 27 5.72 9.30 8.16
C GLU A 27 5.02 9.75 9.45
N ARG A 28 4.58 11.01 9.51
CA ARG A 28 3.83 11.52 10.68
C ARG A 28 2.56 10.73 10.95
N SER A 29 1.86 10.30 9.90
CA SER A 29 0.67 9.44 10.05
C SER A 29 1.04 8.11 10.69
N LEU A 30 2.10 7.48 10.19
CA LEU A 30 2.57 6.19 10.68
C LEU A 30 3.09 6.28 12.12
N GLU A 31 3.83 7.32 12.48
CA GLU A 31 4.25 7.58 13.87
C GLU A 31 3.06 7.76 14.83
N ARG A 32 2.01 8.46 14.39
CA ARG A 32 0.77 8.57 15.18
C ARG A 32 0.11 7.21 15.36
N MET A 33 0.09 6.38 14.32
CA MET A 33 -0.42 5.01 14.40
C MET A 33 0.41 4.17 15.39
N GLU A 34 1.74 4.23 15.33
CA GLU A 34 2.65 3.55 16.26
C GLU A 34 2.43 3.98 17.72
N LYS A 35 2.14 5.27 17.95
CA LYS A 35 1.86 5.81 19.29
C LYS A 35 0.48 5.41 19.80
N ARG A 36 -0.52 5.32 18.92
CA ARG A 36 -1.92 5.06 19.28
C ARG A 36 -2.23 3.58 19.43
N PHE A 37 -1.74 2.77 18.49
CA PHE A 37 -2.12 1.37 18.34
C PHE A 37 -1.04 0.47 18.95
N LYS A 38 -1.39 -0.20 20.05
CA LYS A 38 -0.45 -0.91 20.93
C LYS A 38 -0.74 -2.39 21.04
N ALA A 39 -1.92 -2.86 20.64
CA ALA A 39 -2.21 -4.28 20.67
C ALA A 39 -1.28 -5.03 19.69
N PRO A 40 -0.90 -6.28 19.97
CA PRO A 40 0.00 -7.05 19.09
C PRO A 40 -0.50 -7.14 17.64
N GLU A 41 -1.81 -7.33 17.43
CA GLU A 41 -2.41 -7.38 16.10
C GLU A 41 -2.26 -6.05 15.35
N GLU A 42 -2.54 -4.94 16.04
CA GLU A 42 -2.44 -3.61 15.45
C GLU A 42 -1.00 -3.27 15.08
N ARG A 43 -0.03 -3.72 15.88
CA ARG A 43 1.40 -3.53 15.55
C ARG A 43 1.79 -4.27 14.29
N ARG A 44 1.23 -5.46 14.01
CA ARG A 44 1.46 -6.17 12.75
C ARG A 44 0.94 -5.37 11.54
N VAL A 45 -0.21 -4.72 11.67
CA VAL A 45 -0.73 -3.78 10.65
C VAL A 45 0.25 -2.64 10.43
N VAL A 46 0.68 -1.98 11.51
CA VAL A 46 1.63 -0.87 11.46
C VAL A 46 2.96 -1.30 10.82
N PHE A 47 3.44 -2.52 11.11
CA PHE A 47 4.62 -3.08 10.47
C PHE A 47 4.46 -3.27 8.95
N ALA A 48 3.30 -3.73 8.48
CA ALA A 48 3.02 -3.80 7.04
C ALA A 48 3.13 -2.42 6.38
N LEU A 49 2.56 -1.39 7.00
CA LEU A 49 2.64 -0.01 6.50
C LEU A 49 4.05 0.56 6.55
N ARG A 50 4.83 0.23 7.59
CA ARG A 50 6.25 0.62 7.68
C ARG A 50 7.08 -0.01 6.58
N GLY A 51 6.86 -1.29 6.28
CA GLY A 51 7.49 -1.98 5.15
C GLY A 51 7.17 -1.28 3.83
N LEU A 52 5.91 -0.92 3.60
CA LEU A 52 5.48 -0.15 2.44
C LEU A 52 6.18 1.21 2.32
N LEU A 53 6.27 1.96 3.41
CA LEU A 53 6.98 3.25 3.43
C LEU A 53 8.44 3.08 3.07
N ASN A 54 9.12 2.10 3.67
CA ASN A 54 10.53 1.84 3.44
C ASN A 54 10.80 1.41 1.99
N ALA A 55 10.00 0.47 1.45
CA ALA A 55 10.10 0.05 0.06
C ALA A 55 9.93 1.23 -0.89
N TYR A 56 8.96 2.11 -0.60
CA TYR A 56 8.84 3.37 -1.32
C TYR A 56 10.13 4.19 -1.18
N GLN A 57 10.56 4.58 0.01
CA GLN A 57 11.73 5.45 0.19
C GLN A 57 13.03 4.95 -0.45
N LEU A 58 13.23 3.62 -0.51
CA LEU A 58 14.40 2.98 -1.11
C LEU A 58 14.35 2.89 -2.65
N ASP A 59 13.33 3.46 -3.27
CA ASP A 59 13.08 3.36 -4.71
C ASP A 59 12.96 1.91 -5.20
N ASP A 60 12.36 1.04 -4.38
CA ASP A 60 12.06 -0.33 -4.76
C ASP A 60 10.98 -0.34 -5.86
N ARG A 61 11.42 -0.52 -7.10
CA ARG A 61 10.56 -0.58 -8.28
C ARG A 61 9.75 -1.87 -8.35
N ASP A 62 10.20 -2.91 -7.65
CA ASP A 62 9.54 -4.21 -7.57
C ASP A 62 8.52 -4.27 -6.41
N ALA A 63 8.30 -3.14 -5.72
CA ALA A 63 7.31 -3.06 -4.67
C ALA A 63 5.93 -3.43 -5.23
N LEU A 64 5.28 -4.43 -4.61
CA LEU A 64 3.97 -4.95 -5.03
C LEU A 64 2.94 -3.84 -5.30
N ILE A 65 2.94 -2.80 -4.47
CA ILE A 65 2.01 -1.68 -4.62
C ILE A 65 2.20 -0.93 -5.94
N LEU A 66 3.42 -0.81 -6.48
CA LEU A 66 3.66 -0.17 -7.77
C LEU A 66 3.15 -1.05 -8.91
N HIS A 67 3.42 -2.37 -8.86
CA HIS A 67 2.91 -3.34 -9.83
C HIS A 67 1.39 -3.38 -9.94
N VAL A 68 0.66 -3.03 -8.87
CA VAL A 68 -0.80 -2.89 -8.96
C VAL A 68 -1.18 -1.83 -9.99
N PHE A 69 -0.38 -0.78 -10.18
CA PHE A 69 -0.71 0.36 -11.03
C PHE A 69 -0.02 0.36 -12.41
N THR A 70 0.90 -0.55 -12.71
CA THR A 70 1.68 -0.52 -13.98
C THR A 70 0.89 -1.02 -15.20
N ASP A 71 -0.08 -1.92 -15.02
CA ASP A 71 -0.66 -2.70 -16.14
C ASP A 71 -2.03 -2.15 -16.65
N GLY A 72 -2.33 -0.87 -16.39
CA GLY A 72 -3.48 -0.16 -16.97
C GLY A 72 -4.86 -0.38 -16.33
N ASP A 73 -5.06 -1.43 -15.51
CA ASP A 73 -6.28 -1.64 -14.73
C ASP A 73 -5.97 -2.03 -13.27
N PRO A 74 -5.69 -1.04 -12.39
CA PRO A 74 -5.36 -1.29 -10.99
C PRO A 74 -6.43 -2.07 -10.21
N PRO A 75 -7.73 -1.80 -10.39
CA PRO A 75 -8.79 -2.62 -9.80
C PRO A 75 -8.71 -4.09 -10.15
N LYS A 76 -8.54 -4.43 -11.43
CA LYS A 76 -8.44 -5.83 -11.86
C LYS A 76 -7.20 -6.49 -11.27
N LYS A 77 -6.04 -5.82 -11.35
CA LYS A 77 -4.78 -6.34 -10.80
C LYS A 77 -4.85 -6.55 -9.29
N ALA A 78 -5.50 -5.64 -8.56
CA ALA A 78 -5.70 -5.78 -7.13
C ALA A 78 -6.57 -6.99 -6.76
N VAL A 79 -7.57 -7.33 -7.57
CA VAL A 79 -8.38 -8.55 -7.41
C VAL A 79 -7.52 -9.80 -7.63
N GLU A 80 -6.74 -9.85 -8.71
CA GLU A 80 -5.84 -10.99 -9.01
C GLU A 80 -4.84 -11.23 -7.87
N ILE A 81 -4.21 -10.16 -7.36
CA ILE A 81 -3.28 -10.25 -6.23
C ILE A 81 -4.00 -10.69 -4.94
N LEU A 82 -5.21 -10.18 -4.70
CA LEU A 82 -6.00 -10.56 -3.53
C LEU A 82 -6.34 -12.05 -3.56
N GLU A 83 -6.74 -12.59 -4.72
CA GLU A 83 -7.02 -14.02 -4.89
C GLU A 83 -5.78 -14.88 -4.66
N ALA A 84 -4.64 -14.48 -5.24
CA ALA A 84 -3.36 -15.17 -5.02
C ALA A 84 -2.95 -15.16 -3.53
N LEU A 85 -3.12 -14.02 -2.87
CA LEU A 85 -2.85 -13.88 -1.44
C LEU A 85 -3.76 -14.77 -0.59
N GLU A 86 -5.06 -14.78 -0.89
CA GLU A 86 -6.03 -15.61 -0.17
C GLU A 86 -5.76 -17.11 -0.37
N GLN A 87 -5.32 -17.52 -1.56
CA GLN A 87 -4.91 -18.90 -1.83
C GLN A 87 -3.66 -19.28 -1.02
N HIS A 88 -2.64 -18.43 -1.02
CA HIS A 88 -1.41 -18.68 -0.26
C HIS A 88 -1.66 -18.81 1.26
N LEU A 89 -2.54 -17.98 1.82
CA LEU A 89 -2.86 -18.02 3.24
C LEU A 89 -3.62 -19.29 3.64
N LYS A 90 -4.48 -19.81 2.77
CA LYS A 90 -5.14 -21.11 2.98
C LYS A 90 -4.13 -22.24 3.05
N GLU A 91 -3.12 -22.25 2.17
CA GLU A 91 -2.07 -23.27 2.15
C GLU A 91 -1.23 -23.24 3.43
N LEU A 92 -0.96 -22.05 3.96
CA LEU A 92 -0.25 -21.87 5.23
C LEU A 92 -1.08 -22.24 6.47
N ARG A 93 -2.36 -22.64 6.32
CA ARG A 93 -3.33 -22.83 7.42
C ARG A 93 -3.41 -21.62 8.35
N SER A 94 -3.14 -20.42 7.82
CA SER A 94 -3.17 -19.18 8.56
C SER A 94 -4.46 -18.44 8.22
N GLU A 95 -5.48 -18.58 9.06
CA GLU A 95 -6.81 -18.01 8.77
C GLU A 95 -6.87 -16.49 9.01
N ALA A 96 -6.06 -15.96 9.93
CA ALA A 96 -6.06 -14.54 10.28
C ALA A 96 -4.64 -14.06 10.64
N ASP A 97 -4.12 -13.14 9.84
CA ASP A 97 -2.89 -12.42 10.14
C ASP A 97 -3.10 -10.93 9.83
N PRO A 98 -3.09 -10.07 10.86
CA PRO A 98 -3.33 -8.64 10.70
C PRO A 98 -2.36 -7.94 9.74
N TYR A 99 -1.15 -8.49 9.53
CA TYR A 99 -0.24 -8.01 8.49
C TYR A 99 -0.88 -8.12 7.10
N PHE A 100 -1.46 -9.29 6.79
CA PHE A 100 -2.14 -9.52 5.53
C PHE A 100 -3.51 -8.86 5.47
N ASP A 101 -4.18 -8.65 6.60
CA ASP A 101 -5.43 -7.87 6.63
C ASP A 101 -5.21 -6.41 6.21
N ALA A 102 -4.06 -5.82 6.54
CA ALA A 102 -3.68 -4.51 6.03
C ALA A 102 -3.62 -4.50 4.49
N TRP A 103 -2.95 -5.50 3.91
CA TRP A 103 -2.86 -5.67 2.45
C TRP A 103 -4.22 -5.92 1.80
N ARG A 104 -5.03 -6.83 2.36
CA ARG A 104 -6.41 -7.07 1.90
C ARG A 104 -7.21 -5.79 1.87
N TYR A 105 -7.12 -4.99 2.94
CA TYR A 105 -7.85 -3.73 3.04
C TYR A 105 -7.37 -2.71 2.00
N ILE A 106 -6.06 -2.57 1.80
CA ILE A 106 -5.47 -1.69 0.78
C ILE A 106 -5.97 -2.09 -0.62
N LEU A 107 -5.81 -3.36 -1.00
CA LEU A 107 -6.16 -3.88 -2.33
C LEU A 107 -7.66 -3.74 -2.61
N ARG A 108 -8.53 -4.06 -1.63
CA ARG A 108 -9.99 -3.86 -1.76
C ARG A 108 -10.40 -2.39 -1.94
N ASN A 109 -9.57 -1.46 -1.49
CA ASN A 109 -9.82 -0.02 -1.61
C ASN A 109 -8.96 0.67 -2.68
N ILE A 110 -8.35 -0.09 -3.59
CA ILE A 110 -7.44 0.47 -4.61
C ILE A 110 -8.07 1.60 -5.43
N LYS A 111 -9.38 1.50 -5.75
CA LYS A 111 -10.15 2.53 -6.48
C LYS A 111 -10.21 3.89 -5.77
N LYS A 112 -9.98 3.92 -4.46
CA LYS A 112 -10.00 5.16 -3.64
C LYS A 112 -8.62 5.77 -3.48
N LEU A 113 -7.57 5.07 -3.90
CA LEU A 113 -6.19 5.50 -3.76
C LEU A 113 -5.74 6.27 -5.01
N PRO A 114 -4.89 7.30 -4.87
CA PRO A 114 -4.34 8.01 -6.02
C PRO A 114 -3.34 7.11 -6.75
N THR A 115 -3.21 7.33 -8.06
CA THR A 115 -2.10 6.75 -8.83
C THR A 115 -0.76 7.19 -8.22
N PRO A 116 0.17 6.25 -7.99
CA PRO A 116 1.55 6.53 -7.57
C PRO A 116 2.17 7.74 -8.28
N HIS A 117 2.68 8.70 -7.51
CA HIS A 117 3.38 9.88 -8.06
C HIS A 117 4.61 9.49 -8.90
N ARG A 118 5.21 8.33 -8.63
CA ARG A 118 6.35 7.79 -9.37
C ARG A 118 6.01 7.47 -10.81
N LEU A 119 4.89 6.78 -11.03
CA LEU A 119 4.43 6.43 -12.38
C LEU A 119 4.08 7.68 -13.19
N LYS A 120 3.57 8.74 -12.52
CA LYS A 120 3.30 10.03 -13.17
C LYS A 120 4.56 10.79 -13.59
N ALA A 121 5.69 10.57 -12.92
CA ALA A 121 6.95 11.22 -13.25
C ALA A 121 7.59 10.57 -14.49
N GLU A 122 7.44 9.26 -14.64
CA GLU A 122 7.93 8.50 -15.80
C GLU A 122 7.19 8.88 -17.09
N GLU A 123 5.86 9.06 -17.05
CA GLU A 123 5.07 9.52 -18.21
C GLU A 123 5.47 10.92 -18.72
N LYS A 124 6.14 11.75 -17.91
CA LYS A 124 6.62 13.08 -18.31
C LYS A 124 8.07 13.10 -18.78
N GLY A 125 8.85 12.05 -18.53
CA GLY A 125 10.28 11.99 -18.87
C GLY A 125 10.57 11.67 -20.34
N ASP A 126 9.62 11.05 -21.05
CA ASP A 126 9.80 10.58 -22.43
C ASP A 126 9.33 11.59 -23.50
N GLY A 127 9.02 12.85 -23.12
CA GLY A 127 8.36 13.83 -23.99
C GLY A 127 9.13 15.10 -24.36
N GLU A 128 10.35 15.30 -23.84
CA GLU A 128 11.15 16.51 -24.12
C GLU A 128 12.44 16.15 -24.90
N GLU A 129 12.30 15.75 -26.16
CA GLU A 129 13.34 16.05 -27.15
C GLU A 129 13.14 17.49 -27.61
N GLU A 130 13.91 18.42 -27.03
CA GLU A 130 14.07 19.76 -27.62
C GLU A 130 14.82 19.62 -28.96
N PRO A 131 14.23 20.03 -30.09
CA PRO A 131 14.98 20.12 -31.33
C PRO A 131 16.01 21.26 -31.21
N SER A 132 17.28 20.89 -31.19
CA SER A 132 18.40 21.80 -31.46
C SER A 132 18.56 22.07 -32.96
#